data_AF-C2CIL2-F1
#
_entry.id   AF-C2CIL2-F1
#
_cell.length_a   1.000
_cell.length_b   1.000
_cell.length_c   1.000
_cell.angle_alpha   90.00
_cell.angle_beta   90.00
_cell.angle_gamma   90.00
#
_symmetry.space_group_name_H-M   'P 1'
#
loop_
_entity.id
_entity.type
_entity.pdbx_description
1 polymer ?
#
loop_
_entity_poly.entity_id
_entity_poly.type
_entity_poly.pdbx_seq_one_letter_code
_entity_poly.pdbx_strand_id
1 'polypeptide(L)'
;MSKLSAEIKKYLLENKLSLDDIKKDLQSLDVDLVADMLEDKLNTYVIKKSGSVEKFSKEKIERSIKDAVASQKAAMTTSDIGIIVDDVIDSLDNDPRKVYKTSEIKNYIKDALLKEGYSKVYKEFISYIKED
;
A
#
# COMPACT_ATOMS: atom_id res chain seq x y z
N MET A 1 -5.74 -9.78 31.32
CA MET A 1 -5.24 -10.09 29.96
C MET A 1 -6.43 -10.54 29.13
N SER A 2 -6.58 -10.12 27.87
CA SER A 2 -7.65 -10.64 27.00
C SER A 2 -7.38 -12.10 26.64
N LYS A 3 -8.41 -12.83 26.19
CA LYS A 3 -8.25 -14.23 25.71
C LYS A 3 -7.21 -14.31 24.58
N LEU A 4 -7.24 -13.34 23.66
CA LEU A 4 -6.27 -13.23 22.58
C LEU A 4 -4.84 -13.01 23.10
N SER A 5 -4.66 -12.11 24.08
CA SER A 5 -3.33 -11.87 24.67
C SER A 5 -2.79 -13.11 25.39
N ALA A 6 -3.65 -13.92 26.01
CA ALA A 6 -3.27 -15.18 26.63
C ALA A 6 -2.83 -16.23 25.59
N GLU A 7 -3.58 -16.36 24.48
CA GLU A 7 -3.26 -17.30 23.41
C GLU A 7 -1.95 -16.93 22.69
N ILE A 8 -1.75 -15.64 22.40
CA ILE A 8 -0.48 -15.15 21.84
C ILE A 8 0.67 -15.48 22.79
N LYS A 9 0.55 -15.16 24.08
CA LYS A 9 1.61 -15.47 25.06
C LYS A 9 1.94 -16.96 25.09
N LYS A 10 0.94 -17.83 25.04
CA LYS A 10 1.11 -19.28 25.01
C LYS A 10 1.88 -19.74 23.76
N TYR A 11 1.44 -19.31 22.59
CA TYR A 11 2.09 -19.65 21.31
C TYR A 11 3.58 -19.26 21.30
N LEU A 12 3.92 -18.08 21.80
CA LEU A 12 5.30 -17.59 21.83
C LEU A 12 6.21 -18.45 22.72
N LEU A 13 5.70 -18.83 23.89
CA LEU A 13 6.43 -19.69 24.84
C LEU A 13 6.63 -21.10 24.28
N GLU A 14 5.60 -21.68 23.67
CA GLU A 14 5.65 -23.02 23.09
C GLU A 14 6.65 -23.11 21.92
N ASN A 15 6.76 -22.04 21.12
CA ASN A 15 7.64 -22.00 19.95
C ASN A 15 9.01 -21.34 20.21
N LYS A 16 9.31 -20.97 21.45
CA LYS A 16 10.57 -20.31 21.85
C LYS A 16 10.90 -19.05 21.03
N LEU A 17 9.86 -18.29 20.66
CA LEU A 17 10.01 -17.07 19.86
C LEU A 17 10.43 -15.90 20.74
N SER A 18 11.37 -15.09 20.25
CA SER A 18 11.80 -13.86 20.89
C SER A 18 10.89 -12.68 20.54
N LEU A 19 11.04 -11.56 21.26
CA LEU A 19 10.34 -10.32 20.92
C LEU A 19 10.72 -9.78 19.54
N ASP A 20 11.94 -10.05 19.06
CA ASP A 20 12.39 -9.61 17.73
C ASP A 20 11.76 -10.45 16.62
N ASP A 21 11.58 -11.76 16.84
CA ASP A 21 10.87 -12.63 15.90
C ASP A 21 9.42 -12.15 15.72
N ILE A 22 8.74 -11.84 16.83
CA ILE A 22 7.39 -11.29 16.82
C ILE A 22 7.33 -9.97 16.07
N LYS A 23 8.28 -9.08 16.33
CA LYS A 23 8.31 -7.76 15.69
C LYS A 23 8.42 -7.90 14.18
N LYS A 24 9.16 -8.90 13.69
CA LYS A 24 9.28 -9.20 12.27
C LYS A 24 7.97 -9.77 11.71
N ASP A 25 7.38 -10.76 12.38
CA ASP A 25 6.15 -11.42 11.92
C ASP A 25 4.95 -10.45 11.93
N LEU A 26 4.85 -9.58 12.93
CA LEU A 26 3.81 -8.55 13.01
C LEU A 26 3.89 -7.50 11.89
N GLN A 27 5.00 -7.39 11.16
CA GLN A 27 5.11 -6.44 10.06
C GLN A 27 4.25 -6.82 8.86
N SER A 28 4.04 -8.12 8.61
CA SER A 28 3.21 -8.63 7.51
C SER A 28 1.93 -9.34 7.96
N LEU A 29 1.81 -9.67 9.26
CA LEU A 29 0.68 -10.45 9.78
C LEU A 29 -0.70 -9.93 9.34
N ASP A 30 -0.89 -8.61 9.32
CA ASP A 30 -2.15 -8.00 8.89
C ASP A 30 -2.42 -8.23 7.40
N VAL A 31 -1.40 -8.12 6.55
CA VAL A 31 -1.49 -8.38 5.10
C VAL A 31 -1.80 -9.85 4.86
N ASP A 32 -1.04 -10.75 5.48
CA ASP A 32 -1.16 -12.20 5.27
C ASP A 32 -2.52 -12.71 5.78
N LEU A 33 -2.93 -12.27 6.97
CA LEU A 33 -4.23 -12.66 7.55
C LEU A 33 -5.41 -12.11 6.73
N VAL A 34 -5.37 -10.85 6.32
CA VAL A 34 -6.42 -10.27 5.47
C VAL A 34 -6.46 -10.98 4.13
N ALA A 35 -5.30 -11.24 3.52
CA ALA A 35 -5.21 -11.99 2.27
C ALA A 35 -5.89 -13.35 2.42
N ASP A 36 -5.58 -14.13 3.45
CA ASP A 36 -6.20 -15.43 3.71
C ASP A 36 -7.71 -15.35 3.93
N MET A 37 -8.19 -14.34 4.66
CA MET A 37 -9.61 -14.16 4.99
C MET A 37 -10.48 -13.67 3.83
N LEU A 38 -9.90 -13.11 2.77
CA LEU A 38 -10.65 -12.66 1.60
C LEU A 38 -11.07 -13.84 0.71
N GLU A 39 -12.38 -14.01 0.51
CA GLU A 39 -12.95 -15.02 -0.40
C GLU A 39 -12.66 -14.71 -1.88
N ASP A 40 -12.59 -13.42 -2.21
CA ASP A 40 -12.36 -12.92 -3.56
C ASP A 40 -10.87 -12.61 -3.76
N LYS A 41 -10.19 -13.53 -4.46
CA LYS A 41 -8.76 -13.40 -4.79
C LYS A 41 -8.50 -12.70 -6.13
N LEU A 42 -9.55 -12.31 -6.85
CA LEU A 42 -9.42 -11.65 -8.16
C LEU A 42 -9.26 -10.13 -8.01
N ASN A 43 -9.76 -9.57 -6.91
CA ASN A 43 -9.68 -8.14 -6.63
C ASN A 43 -8.45 -7.80 -5.79
N THR A 44 -7.93 -6.59 -6.01
CA THR A 44 -6.87 -5.98 -5.19
C THR A 44 -7.48 -5.20 -4.03
N TYR A 45 -6.90 -5.34 -2.84
CA TYR A 45 -7.34 -4.73 -1.59
C TYR A 45 -6.24 -3.88 -0.94
N VAL A 46 -6.67 -2.83 -0.25
CA VAL A 46 -5.78 -1.90 0.45
C VAL A 46 -6.14 -1.86 1.93
N ILE A 47 -5.14 -2.09 2.78
CA ILE A 47 -5.19 -1.90 4.24
C ILE A 47 -4.75 -0.46 4.53
N LYS A 48 -5.66 0.33 5.10
CA LYS A 48 -5.36 1.70 5.54
C LYS A 48 -4.49 1.73 6.79
N LYS A 49 -3.90 2.89 7.07
CA LYS A 49 -3.20 3.17 8.34
C LYS A 49 -4.06 2.90 9.58
N SER A 50 -5.39 3.06 9.47
CA SER A 50 -6.36 2.75 10.52
C SER A 50 -6.60 1.25 10.73
N GLY A 51 -6.12 0.39 9.83
CA GLY A 51 -6.41 -1.05 9.79
C GLY A 51 -7.68 -1.42 9.02
N SER A 52 -8.46 -0.45 8.52
CA SER A 52 -9.62 -0.74 7.67
C SER A 52 -9.20 -1.26 6.30
N VAL A 53 -9.92 -2.25 5.78
CA VAL A 53 -9.69 -2.85 4.45
C VAL A 53 -10.71 -2.30 3.45
N GLU A 54 -10.27 -1.94 2.25
CA GLU A 54 -11.15 -1.54 1.14
C GLU A 54 -10.64 -2.10 -0.20
N LYS A 55 -11.52 -2.21 -1.20
CA LYS A 55 -11.09 -2.51 -2.57
C LYS A 55 -10.24 -1.36 -3.11
N PHE A 56 -9.21 -1.72 -3.87
CA PHE A 56 -8.44 -0.75 -4.63
C PHE A 56 -9.34 0.02 -5.59
N SER A 57 -9.07 1.32 -5.75
CA SER A 57 -9.82 2.20 -6.66
C SER A 57 -8.84 3.03 -7.47
N LYS A 58 -8.95 2.90 -8.79
CA LYS A 58 -8.18 3.67 -9.78
C LYS A 58 -8.34 5.18 -9.54
N GLU A 59 -9.56 5.61 -9.27
CA GLU A 59 -9.92 7.03 -9.11
C GLU A 59 -9.22 7.66 -7.90
N LYS A 60 -8.91 6.89 -6.85
CA LYS A 60 -8.18 7.39 -5.68
C LYS A 60 -6.72 7.67 -6.00
N ILE A 61 -6.08 6.81 -6.78
CA ILE A 61 -4.68 7.00 -7.21
C ILE A 61 -4.60 8.19 -8.15
N GLU A 62 -5.48 8.23 -9.14
CA GLU A 62 -5.56 9.34 -10.09
C GLU A 62 -5.75 10.67 -9.37
N ARG A 63 -6.65 10.73 -8.39
CA ARG A 63 -6.87 11.92 -7.56
C ARG A 63 -5.64 12.29 -6.73
N SER A 64 -5.02 11.31 -6.06
CA SER A 64 -3.83 11.55 -5.25
C SER A 64 -2.66 12.11 -6.08
N ILE A 65 -2.47 11.62 -7.30
CA ILE A 65 -1.46 12.17 -8.22
C ILE A 65 -1.87 13.57 -8.68
N LYS A 66 -3.14 13.77 -9.10
CA LYS A 66 -3.67 15.08 -9.50
C LYS A 66 -3.49 16.13 -8.42
N ASP A 67 -3.83 15.82 -7.17
CA ASP A 67 -3.75 16.76 -6.06
C ASP A 67 -2.29 17.13 -5.76
N ALA A 68 -1.37 16.17 -5.83
CA ALA A 68 0.07 16.43 -5.70
C ALA A 68 0.59 17.36 -6.80
N VAL A 69 0.21 17.11 -8.07
CA VAL A 69 0.70 17.92 -9.20
C VAL A 69 -0.04 19.24 -9.38
N ALA A 70 -1.28 19.39 -8.88
CA ALA A 70 -2.04 20.63 -9.00
C ALA A 70 -1.44 21.77 -8.15
N SER A 71 -0.72 21.41 -7.08
CA SER A 71 -0.11 22.36 -6.15
C SER A 71 1.03 23.17 -6.77
N GLN A 72 1.62 22.72 -7.88
CA GLN A 72 2.71 23.40 -8.59
C GLN A 72 2.43 23.33 -10.08
N LYS A 73 2.99 24.22 -10.91
CA LYS A 73 2.78 24.18 -12.39
C LYS A 73 3.50 22.99 -13.05
N ALA A 74 3.33 21.78 -12.50
CA ALA A 74 3.93 20.56 -12.96
C ALA A 74 3.40 20.22 -14.36
N ALA A 75 4.32 19.83 -15.24
CA ALA A 75 4.06 19.60 -16.67
C ALA A 75 3.37 18.24 -16.94
N MET A 76 2.52 17.76 -16.04
CA MET A 76 1.76 16.53 -16.26
C MET A 76 0.38 16.85 -16.82
N THR A 77 0.09 16.28 -17.99
CA THR A 77 -1.24 16.29 -18.58
C THR A 77 -2.11 15.20 -17.97
N THR A 78 -3.42 15.25 -18.21
CA THR A 78 -4.33 14.17 -17.82
C THR A 78 -3.96 12.83 -18.47
N SER A 79 -3.41 12.86 -19.69
CA SER A 79 -2.92 11.66 -20.37
C SER A 79 -1.74 11.03 -19.63
N ASP A 80 -0.79 11.86 -19.18
CA ASP A 80 0.39 11.39 -18.45
C ASP A 80 -0.02 10.74 -17.13
N ILE A 81 -0.96 11.36 -16.40
CA ILE A 81 -1.51 10.78 -15.17
C ILE A 81 -2.17 9.42 -15.46
N GLY A 82 -2.88 9.30 -16.58
CA GLY A 82 -3.46 8.03 -17.02
C GLY A 82 -2.40 6.93 -17.18
N ILE A 83 -1.28 7.23 -17.86
CA ILE A 83 -0.16 6.29 -18.05
C ILE A 83 0.41 5.85 -16.70
N ILE A 84 0.65 6.78 -15.77
CA ILE A 84 1.15 6.44 -14.44
C ILE A 84 0.18 5.53 -13.68
N VAL A 85 -1.11 5.84 -13.75
CA VAL A 85 -2.13 5.06 -13.06
C VAL A 85 -2.24 3.65 -13.63
N ASP A 86 -2.15 3.50 -14.96
CA ASP A 86 -2.19 2.20 -15.62
C ASP A 86 -0.94 1.38 -15.27
N ASP A 87 0.25 1.99 -15.22
CA ASP A 87 1.48 1.34 -14.74
C ASP A 87 1.39 0.82 -13.30
N VAL A 88 0.73 1.58 -12.42
CA VAL A 88 0.47 1.15 -11.03
C VAL A 88 -0.48 -0.04 -11.02
N ILE A 89 -1.56 0.01 -11.81
CA ILE A 89 -2.54 -1.08 -11.91
C ILE A 89 -1.89 -2.34 -12.44
N ASP A 90 -1.12 -2.25 -13.52
CA ASP A 90 -0.41 -3.38 -14.11
C ASP A 90 0.55 -4.02 -13.09
N SER A 91 1.22 -3.21 -12.28
CA SER A 91 2.12 -3.72 -11.23
C SER A 91 1.38 -4.47 -10.12
N LEU A 92 0.19 -3.99 -9.72
CA LEU A 92 -0.67 -4.64 -8.73
C LEU A 92 -1.38 -5.88 -9.30
N ASP A 93 -1.72 -5.85 -10.59
CA ASP A 93 -2.41 -6.94 -11.25
C ASP A 93 -1.50 -8.15 -11.47
N ASN A 94 -0.21 -7.91 -11.71
CA ASN A 94 0.81 -8.95 -11.86
C ASN A 94 1.31 -9.53 -10.54
N ASP A 95 1.02 -8.90 -9.39
CA ASP A 95 1.44 -9.40 -8.09
C ASP A 95 0.35 -10.33 -7.49
N PRO A 96 0.68 -11.60 -7.21
CA PRO A 96 -0.29 -12.57 -6.70
C PRO A 96 -0.77 -12.26 -5.27
N ARG A 97 -0.11 -11.35 -4.53
CA ARG A 97 -0.44 -11.05 -3.14
C ARG A 97 -1.80 -10.36 -3.00
N LYS A 98 -2.18 -9.49 -3.95
CA LYS A 98 -3.49 -8.80 -4.03
C LYS A 98 -3.91 -7.97 -2.81
N VAL A 99 -3.12 -7.91 -1.75
CA VAL A 99 -3.37 -7.12 -0.54
C VAL A 99 -2.15 -6.27 -0.24
N TYR A 100 -2.37 -4.97 0.00
CA TYR A 100 -1.30 -3.99 0.18
C TYR A 100 -1.65 -3.00 1.28
N LYS A 101 -0.66 -2.57 2.04
CA LYS A 101 -0.81 -1.37 2.88
C LYS A 101 -0.83 -0.14 1.98
N THR A 102 -1.53 0.92 2.39
CA THR A 102 -1.50 2.21 1.69
C THR A 102 -0.07 2.73 1.49
N SER A 103 0.84 2.47 2.44
CA SER A 103 2.25 2.83 2.33
C SER A 103 2.97 2.09 1.19
N GLU A 104 2.57 0.86 0.88
CA GLU A 104 3.14 0.08 -0.22
C GLU A 104 2.61 0.58 -1.56
N ILE A 105 1.33 0.93 -1.65
CA ILE A 105 0.74 1.57 -2.85
C ILE A 105 1.52 2.84 -3.23
N LYS A 106 1.96 3.63 -2.25
CA LYS A 106 2.81 4.81 -2.48
C LYS A 106 4.15 4.47 -3.16
N ASN A 107 4.70 3.27 -2.93
CA ASN A 107 5.92 2.80 -3.61
C ASN A 107 5.64 2.42 -5.07
N TYR A 108 4.50 1.80 -5.38
CA TYR A 108 4.12 1.54 -6.78
C TYR A 108 3.94 2.85 -7.57
N ILE A 109 3.32 3.86 -6.96
CA ILE A 109 3.18 5.20 -7.58
C ILE A 109 4.56 5.82 -7.83
N LYS A 110 5.47 5.72 -6.87
CA LYS A 110 6.86 6.16 -7.02
C LYS A 110 7.51 5.48 -8.22
N ASP A 111 7.44 4.16 -8.29
CA ASP A 111 8.15 3.38 -9.30
C ASP A 111 7.61 3.69 -10.70
N ALA A 112 6.29 3.85 -10.85
CA ALA A 112 5.66 4.32 -12.09
C ALA A 112 6.12 5.75 -12.48
N LEU A 113 6.10 6.70 -11.54
CA LEU A 113 6.57 8.07 -11.79
C LEU A 113 8.04 8.12 -12.20
N LEU A 114 8.89 7.29 -11.59
CA LEU A 114 10.31 7.22 -11.94
C LEU A 114 10.53 6.56 -13.30
N LYS A 115 9.81 5.48 -13.60
CA LYS A 115 9.86 4.76 -14.88
C LYS A 115 9.53 5.69 -16.06
N GLU A 116 8.50 6.51 -15.92
CA GLU A 116 8.06 7.46 -16.96
C GLU A 116 8.84 8.80 -16.93
N GLY A 117 9.90 8.93 -16.12
CA GLY A 117 10.79 10.09 -16.11
C GLY A 117 10.30 11.29 -15.28
N TYR A 118 9.19 11.16 -14.55
CA TYR A 118 8.59 12.20 -13.70
C TYR A 118 9.23 12.31 -12.31
N SER A 119 10.56 12.24 -12.23
CA SER A 119 11.30 12.30 -10.96
C SER A 119 11.07 13.58 -10.15
N LYS A 120 10.77 14.71 -10.80
CA LYS A 120 10.41 15.98 -10.13
C LYS A 120 9.03 15.89 -9.48
N VAL A 121 8.04 15.33 -10.19
CA VAL A 121 6.70 15.10 -9.67
C VAL A 121 6.74 14.14 -8.49
N TYR A 122 7.56 13.09 -8.53
CA TYR A 122 7.72 12.20 -7.38
C TYR A 122 8.21 12.93 -6.12
N LYS A 123 9.13 13.90 -6.25
CA LYS A 123 9.58 14.71 -5.11
C LYS A 123 8.44 15.54 -4.52
N GLU A 124 7.60 16.10 -5.38
CA GLU A 124 6.42 16.88 -4.99
C GLU A 124 5.35 15.99 -4.34
N PHE A 125 5.06 14.83 -4.95
CA PHE A 125 4.18 13.80 -4.41
C PHE A 125 4.60 13.39 -3.00
N ILE A 126 5.90 13.14 -2.77
CA ILE A 126 6.42 12.85 -1.42
C ILE A 126 6.15 13.98 -0.42
N SER A 127 6.27 15.24 -0.84
CA SER A 127 6.02 16.38 0.04
C SER A 127 4.56 16.41 0.48
N TYR A 128 3.64 16.24 -0.47
CA TYR A 128 2.20 16.19 -0.22
C TYR A 128 1.82 15.05 0.74
N ILE A 129 2.25 13.82 0.47
CA ILE A 129 1.88 12.65 1.29
C ILE A 129 2.53 12.60 2.68
N LYS A 130 3.47 13.50 2.98
CA LYS A 130 4.06 13.68 4.32
C LYS A 130 3.24 14.65 5.17
N GLU A 131 2.45 15.51 4.53
CA GLU A 131 1.53 16.44 5.19
C GLU A 131 0.18 15.77 5.52
N ASP A 132 -0.17 14.66 4.85
CA ASP A 132 -1.30 13.74 5.11
C ASP A 132 -0.97 12.58 6.08
#